data_AF-A0A6V7I755-F1
#
_entry.id   AF-A0A6V7I755-F1
#
_cell.length_a   1.000
_cell.length_b   1.000
_cell.length_c   1.000
_cell.angle_alpha   90.00
_cell.angle_beta   90.00
_cell.angle_gamma   90.00
#
_symmetry.space_group_name_H-M   'P 1'
#
loop_
_entity.id
_entity.type
_entity.pdbx_description
1 polymer ?
#
loop_
_entity_poly.entity_id
_entity_poly.type
_entity_poly.pdbx_seq_one_letter_code
_entity_poly.pdbx_strand_id
1 'polypeptide(L)' 'AYVVLGQYLVLKKNRELFQEWMKDVCQASSKHSNDCYQCLNDWCEEFL' A
#
# COMPACT_ATOMS: atom_id res chain seq x y z
N ALA A 1 -0.24 11.94 0.94
CA ALA A 1 -0.31 10.66 1.65
C ALA A 1 -1.72 10.03 1.62
N TYR A 2 -2.80 10.80 1.77
CA TYR A 2 -4.17 10.27 1.86
C TYR A 2 -4.68 9.49 0.64
N VAL A 3 -4.17 9.74 -0.57
CA VAL A 3 -4.58 9.01 -1.79
C VAL A 3 -4.10 7.56 -1.77
N VAL A 4 -2.87 7.32 -1.31
CA VAL A 4 -2.29 5.96 -1.21
C VAL A 4 -2.99 5.17 -0.10
N LEU A 5 -3.26 5.82 1.03
CA LEU A 5 -4.05 5.22 2.13
C LEU A 5 -5.48 4.91 1.67
N GLY A 6 -6.12 5.81 0.94
CA GLY A 6 -7.45 5.59 0.35
C GLY A 6 -7.44 4.37 -0.57
N GLN A 7 -6.45 4.28 -1.45
CA GLN A 7 -6.32 3.12 -2.33
C GLN A 7 -6.06 1.82 -1.56
N TYR A 8 -5.20 1.86 -0.55
CA TYR A 8 -4.95 0.73 0.34
C TYR A 8 -6.23 0.21 1.02
N LEU A 9 -7.10 1.12 1.47
CA LEU A 9 -8.40 0.79 2.07
C LEU A 9 -9.41 0.26 1.02
N VAL A 10 -9.44 0.84 -0.19
CA VAL A 10 -10.28 0.36 -1.30
C VAL A 10 -9.92 -1.07 -1.70
N LEU A 11 -8.63 -1.38 -1.71
CA LEU A 11 -8.10 -2.72 -1.98
C LEU A 11 -8.24 -3.69 -0.78
N LYS A 12 -8.97 -3.30 0.28
CA LYS A 12 -9.20 -4.10 1.49
C LYS A 12 -7.92 -4.65 2.11
N LYS A 13 -6.84 -3.85 2.11
CA LYS A 13 -5.53 -4.26 2.62
C LYS A 13 -4.95 -5.49 1.88
N ASN A 14 -5.38 -5.75 0.64
CA ASN A 14 -4.81 -6.84 -0.14
C ASN A 14 -3.40 -6.46 -0.63
N ARG A 15 -2.40 -7.18 -0.15
CA ARG A 15 -0.99 -6.94 -0.43
C ARG A 15 -0.64 -7.06 -1.92
N GLU A 16 -1.10 -8.11 -2.58
CA GLU A 16 -0.76 -8.37 -3.98
C GLU A 16 -1.35 -7.29 -4.89
N LEU A 17 -2.63 -6.99 -4.71
CA LEU A 17 -3.30 -5.93 -5.48
C LEU A 17 -2.67 -4.55 -5.23
N PHE A 18 -2.26 -4.25 -4.00
CA PHE A 18 -1.61 -2.98 -3.68
C PHE A 18 -0.21 -2.88 -4.31
N GLN A 19 0.54 -3.98 -4.32
CA GLN A 19 1.85 -4.04 -4.97
C GLN A 19 1.75 -3.92 -6.48
N GLU A 20 0.77 -4.58 -7.13
CA GLU A 20 0.50 -4.42 -8.55
C GLU A 20 0.09 -2.98 -8.89
N TRP A 21 -0.82 -2.40 -8.11
CA TRP A 21 -1.23 -1.01 -8.29
C TRP A 21 -0.06 -0.02 -8.15
N MET A 22 0.81 -0.19 -7.16
CA MET A 22 2.02 0.62 -7.00
C MET A 22 2.98 0.45 -8.20
N LYS A 23 3.08 -0.76 -8.74
CA LYS A 23 3.87 -1.02 -9.93
C LYS A 23 3.28 -0.34 -11.17
N ASP A 24 1.96 -0.33 -11.33
CA ASP A 24 1.30 0.33 -12.46
C ASP A 24 1.36 1.87 -12.37
N VAL A 25 1.22 2.43 -11.18
CA VAL A 25 1.17 3.89 -10.99
C VAL A 25 2.55 4.54 -10.96
N CYS A 26 3.55 3.91 -10.33
CA CYS A 26 4.87 4.51 -10.15
C CYS A 26 6.04 3.56 -10.46
N GLN A 27 5.79 2.41 -11.09
CA GLN A 27 6.82 1.42 -11.43
C GLN A 27 7.64 1.00 -10.20
N ALA A 28 6.99 0.97 -9.03
CA ALA A 28 7.65 0.58 -7.79
C ALA A 28 8.20 -0.84 -7.89
N SER A 29 9.43 -1.03 -7.39
CA SER A 29 10.00 -2.35 -7.23
C SER A 29 9.26 -3.14 -6.14
N SER A 30 9.38 -4.47 -6.16
CA SER A 30 8.79 -5.34 -5.14
C SER A 30 9.22 -4.95 -3.72
N LYS A 31 10.45 -4.42 -3.55
CA LYS A 31 10.94 -3.99 -2.25
C LYS A 31 10.27 -2.69 -1.78
N HIS A 32 10.20 -1.67 -2.65
CA HIS A 32 9.56 -0.39 -2.28
C HIS A 32 8.07 -0.53 -2.03
N SER A 33 7.37 -1.34 -2.83
CA SER A 33 5.94 -1.61 -2.64
C SER A 33 5.67 -2.43 -1.37
N ASN A 34 6.55 -3.38 -1.04
CA ASN A 34 6.51 -4.13 0.22
C ASN A 34 6.68 -3.20 1.44
N ASP A 35 7.73 -2.39 1.45
CA ASP A 35 8.04 -1.51 2.58
C ASP A 35 6.94 -0.46 2.79
N CYS A 36 6.37 0.07 1.69
CA CYS A 36 5.25 1.01 1.75
C CYS A 36 3.96 0.35 2.28
N TYR A 37 3.64 -0.86 1.81
CA TYR A 37 2.51 -1.62 2.34
C TYR A 37 2.66 -1.88 3.84
N GLN A 38 3.87 -2.25 4.27
CA GLN A 38 4.14 -2.60 5.67
C GLN A 38 3.99 -1.37 6.58
N CYS A 39 4.57 -0.23 6.19
CA CYS A 39 4.39 1.03 6.90
C CYS A 39 2.92 1.45 6.99
N LEU A 40 2.15 1.32 5.91
CA LEU A 40 0.72 1.62 5.90
C LEU A 40 -0.09 0.66 6.78
N ASN A 41 0.27 -0.63 6.76
CA ASN A 41 -0.37 -1.64 7.59
C ASN A 41 -0.16 -1.36 9.07
N ASP A 42 1.10 -1.14 9.48
CA ASP A 42 1.46 -0.85 10.86
C ASP A 42 0.78 0.45 11.34
N TRP A 43 0.78 1.49 10.49
CA TRP A 43 0.06 2.73 10.80
C TRP A 43 -1.46 2.51 10.92
N CYS A 44 -2.05 1.67 10.07
CA CYS A 44 -3.46 1.30 10.19
C CYS A 44 -3.77 0.37 11.37
N GLU A 45 -2.80 -0.34 11.96
CA GLU A 45 -3.00 -1.12 13.17
C GLU A 45 -2.85 -0.27 14.44
N GLU A 46 -2.00 0.76 14.42
CA GLU A 46 -1.81 1.65 15.57
C GLU A 46 -2.83 2.79 15.66
N PHE A 47 -3.31 3.31 14.52
CA PHE A 47 -4.14 4.53 14.48
C PHE A 47 -5.57 4.34 13.98
N LEU A 48 -5.94 3.16 13.46
CA LEU A 48 -7.28 2.87 12.90
C LEU A 48 -7.93 1.68 13.62
#